data_AF-A0A6V8DUQ6-F1
#
_entry.id   AF-A0A6V8DUQ6-F1
#
_cell.length_a   1.000
_cell.length_b   1.000
_cell.length_c   1.000
_cell.angle_alpha   90.00
_cell.angle_beta   90.00
_cell.angle_gamma   90.00
#
_symmetry.space_group_name_H-M   'P 1'
#
loop_
_entity.id
_entity.type
_entity.pdbx_description
1 polymer ?
#
loop_
_entity_poly.entity_id
_entity_poly.type
_entity_poly.pdbx_seq_one_letter_code
_entity_poly.pdbx_strand_id
1 'polypeptide(L)'
;MVVPRAEQEDDVPVDKAWAIHAAIIGLNTGNLLFRGLELDPDNPGMVTVACLAVLAAALPFQAIFFLINSYIQEAPNVHELEYVMLQRLSLICQTISYLSLTAIGILMFETHVYVGGSFFIGCVVAFFLLRAAMNQAEALATNLRVNS
;
A
#
# COMPACT_ATOMS: atom_id res chain seq x y z
N MET A 1 -33.15 2.68 3.76
CA MET A 1 -33.10 2.37 2.32
C MET A 1 -32.10 1.25 2.17
N VAL A 2 -32.56 0.03 1.89
CA VAL A 2 -31.67 -1.12 1.60
C VAL A 2 -31.39 -1.03 0.11
N VAL A 3 -30.13 -0.84 -0.26
CA VAL A 3 -29.73 -0.83 -1.67
C VAL A 3 -29.84 -2.27 -2.18
N PRO A 4 -30.71 -2.55 -3.16
CA PRO A 4 -30.78 -3.89 -3.73
C PRO A 4 -29.50 -4.15 -4.53
N ARG A 5 -28.91 -5.33 -4.33
CA ARG A 5 -27.77 -5.84 -5.09
C ARG A 5 -28.18 -5.99 -6.55
N ALA A 6 -27.86 -5.00 -7.37
CA ALA A 6 -27.75 -5.21 -8.79
C ALA A 6 -26.60 -6.21 -8.99
N GLU A 7 -26.84 -7.26 -9.77
CA GLU A 7 -25.80 -8.15 -10.30
C GLU A 7 -24.86 -7.30 -11.16
N GLN A 8 -23.88 -6.69 -10.51
CA GLN A 8 -22.82 -5.94 -11.16
C GLN A 8 -21.68 -6.93 -11.43
N GLU A 9 -21.80 -7.59 -12.58
CA GLU A 9 -20.71 -8.27 -13.27
C GLU A 9 -19.67 -7.21 -13.70
N ASP A 10 -18.87 -6.74 -12.73
CA ASP A 10 -17.64 -5.97 -12.88
C ASP A 10 -16.89 -5.98 -11.52
N ASP A 11 -16.59 -7.20 -11.06
CA ASP A 11 -15.95 -7.49 -9.77
C ASP A 11 -14.43 -7.24 -9.78
N VAL A 12 -13.95 -6.03 -10.12
CA VAL A 12 -12.51 -5.72 -9.97
C VAL A 12 -12.22 -4.23 -9.75
N PRO A 13 -12.30 -3.71 -8.51
CA PRO A 13 -11.17 -2.88 -8.03
C PRO A 13 -10.76 -3.08 -6.55
N VAL A 14 -11.61 -3.65 -5.70
CA VAL A 14 -11.33 -3.79 -4.24
C VAL A 14 -10.30 -4.90 -3.97
N ASP A 15 -10.34 -5.96 -4.78
CA ASP A 15 -9.45 -7.12 -4.69
C ASP A 15 -7.98 -6.83 -5.03
N LYS A 16 -7.62 -5.62 -5.46
CA LYS A 16 -6.22 -5.28 -5.74
C LYS A 16 -5.55 -4.53 -4.58
N ALA A 17 -6.31 -3.77 -3.80
CA ALA A 17 -5.74 -2.96 -2.70
C ALA A 17 -5.30 -3.81 -1.50
N TRP A 18 -6.07 -4.84 -1.14
CA TRP A 18 -5.72 -5.74 -0.04
C TRP A 18 -4.44 -6.53 -0.33
N ALA A 19 -4.25 -7.00 -1.56
CA ALA A 19 -3.04 -7.73 -1.97
C ALA A 19 -1.77 -6.87 -1.84
N ILE A 20 -1.86 -5.59 -2.22
CA ILE A 20 -0.75 -4.63 -2.05
C ILE A 20 -0.43 -4.48 -0.56
N HIS A 21 -1.44 -4.27 0.29
CA HIS A 21 -1.22 -4.13 1.73
C HIS A 21 -0.64 -5.39 2.37
N ALA A 22 -1.10 -6.58 1.96
CA ALA A 22 -0.55 -7.85 2.42
C ALA A 22 0.95 -7.98 2.05
N ALA A 23 1.32 -7.56 0.84
CA ALA A 23 2.73 -7.52 0.42
C ALA A 23 3.56 -6.55 1.27
N ILE A 24 3.03 -5.35 1.58
CA ILE A 24 3.71 -4.38 2.44
C ILE A 24 3.86 -4.92 3.87
N ILE A 25 2.81 -5.53 4.44
CA ILE A 25 2.88 -6.19 5.76
C ILE A 25 3.98 -7.24 5.77
N GLY A 26 4.05 -8.08 4.73
CA GLY A 26 5.08 -9.09 4.57
C GLY A 26 6.49 -8.48 4.51
N LEU A 27 6.69 -7.41 3.73
CA LEU A 27 7.97 -6.70 3.64
C LEU A 27 8.38 -6.05 4.97
N ASN A 28 7.45 -5.37 5.65
CA ASN A 28 7.69 -4.73 6.94
C ASN A 28 8.09 -5.77 7.99
N THR A 29 7.30 -6.85 8.09
CA THR A 29 7.51 -7.95 9.04
C THR A 29 8.81 -8.69 8.75
N GLY A 30 9.10 -8.99 7.48
CA GLY A 30 10.35 -9.65 7.07
C GLY A 30 11.58 -8.82 7.43
N ASN A 31 11.57 -7.51 7.14
CA ASN A 31 12.67 -6.64 7.54
C ASN A 31 12.83 -6.55 9.06
N LEU A 32 11.73 -6.43 9.81
CA LEU A 32 11.75 -6.45 11.27
C LEU A 32 12.34 -7.73 11.85
N LEU A 33 11.98 -8.89 11.29
CA LEU A 33 12.48 -10.18 11.77
C LEU A 33 13.97 -10.34 11.46
N PHE A 34 14.36 -10.22 10.19
CA PHE A 34 15.74 -10.52 9.80
C PHE A 34 16.69 -9.44 10.27
N ARG A 35 16.37 -8.17 10.06
CA ARG A 35 17.26 -7.09 10.50
C ARG A 35 17.23 -6.94 12.00
N GLY A 36 16.08 -7.15 12.64
CA GLY A 36 15.93 -7.18 14.09
C GLY A 36 16.90 -8.14 14.75
N LEU A 37 17.06 -9.34 14.18
CA LEU A 37 18.01 -10.34 14.64
C LEU A 37 19.47 -10.01 14.32
N GLU A 38 19.71 -9.22 13.27
CA GLU A 38 21.04 -8.76 12.86
C GLU A 38 21.51 -7.50 13.60
N LEU A 39 20.65 -6.84 14.40
CA LEU A 39 21.07 -5.65 15.16
C LEU A 39 22.17 -6.02 16.16
N ASP A 40 23.29 -5.31 16.06
CA ASP A 40 24.32 -5.32 17.07
C ASP A 40 23.79 -4.63 18.36
N PRO A 41 23.75 -5.32 19.51
CA PRO A 41 23.31 -4.74 20.77
C PRO A 41 24.18 -3.57 21.26
N ASP A 42 25.47 -3.55 20.89
CA ASP A 42 26.45 -2.63 21.44
C ASP A 42 26.61 -1.35 20.59
N ASN A 43 26.34 -1.44 19.29
CA ASN A 43 26.35 -0.30 18.38
C ASN A 43 25.28 -0.42 17.29
N PRO A 44 24.00 -0.27 17.65
CA PRO A 44 22.93 -0.38 16.67
C PRO A 44 22.98 0.84 15.74
N GLY A 45 23.08 0.59 14.43
CA GLY A 45 23.01 1.65 13.42
C GLY A 45 21.71 2.44 13.59
N MET A 46 21.79 3.67 14.09
CA MET A 46 20.62 4.43 14.52
C MET A 46 19.62 4.70 13.39
N VAL A 47 20.09 4.78 12.14
CA VAL A 47 19.24 4.89 10.94
C VAL A 47 18.43 3.61 10.73
N THR A 48 19.06 2.44 10.84
CA THR A 48 18.41 1.13 10.78
C THR A 48 17.36 0.99 11.88
N VAL A 49 17.70 1.34 13.13
CA VAL A 49 16.76 1.30 14.27
C VAL A 49 15.55 2.20 13.99
N ALA A 50 15.78 3.43 13.53
CA ALA A 50 14.70 4.37 13.22
C ALA A 50 13.79 3.82 12.11
N CYS A 51 14.36 3.23 11.06
CA CYS A 51 13.59 2.62 9.97
C CYS A 51 12.78 1.43 10.49
N LEU A 52 13.37 0.53 11.29
CA LEU A 52 12.66 -0.61 11.87
C LEU A 52 11.55 -0.16 12.83
N ALA A 53 11.76 0.90 13.61
CA ALA A 53 10.73 1.49 14.46
C ALA A 53 9.55 2.03 13.64
N VAL A 54 9.81 2.70 12.51
CA VAL A 54 8.76 3.15 11.59
C VAL A 54 7.99 1.97 11.00
N LEU A 55 8.68 0.91 10.58
CA LEU A 55 8.04 -0.31 10.06
C LEU A 55 7.15 -0.95 11.12
N ALA A 56 7.63 -1.05 12.37
CA ALA A 56 6.88 -1.62 13.48
C ALA A 56 5.64 -0.78 13.81
N ALA A 57 5.79 0.54 13.81
CA ALA A 57 4.69 1.47 14.04
C ALA A 57 3.62 1.41 12.94
N ALA A 58 3.99 1.07 11.69
CA ALA A 58 3.04 0.97 10.57
C ALA A 58 2.19 -0.32 10.60
N LEU A 59 2.71 -1.42 11.14
CA LEU A 59 2.02 -2.72 11.23
C LEU A 59 0.62 -2.66 11.86
N PRO A 60 0.38 -2.01 13.02
CA PRO A 60 -0.97 -1.94 13.60
C PRO A 60 -1.96 -1.21 12.69
N PHE A 61 -1.54 -0.17 11.97
CA PHE A 61 -2.41 0.51 11.01
C PHE A 61 -2.74 -0.37 9.81
N GLN A 62 -1.77 -1.17 9.35
CA GLN A 62 -1.98 -2.13 8.27
C GLN A 62 -2.93 -3.26 8.67
N ALA A 63 -2.83 -3.75 9.91
CA ALA A 63 -3.76 -4.73 10.46
C ALA A 63 -5.18 -4.18 10.57
N ILE A 64 -5.35 -2.94 11.04
CA ILE A 64 -6.67 -2.28 11.09
C ILE A 64 -7.26 -2.13 9.68
N PHE A 65 -6.47 -1.72 8.69
CA PHE A 65 -6.94 -1.65 7.30
C PHE A 65 -7.47 -3.01 6.81
N PHE A 66 -6.74 -4.09 7.09
CA PHE A 66 -7.16 -5.44 6.71
C PHE A 66 -8.47 -5.85 7.41
N LEU A 67 -8.60 -5.56 8.70
CA LEU A 67 -9.83 -5.84 9.47
C LEU A 67 -11.03 -5.05 8.93
N ILE A 68 -10.85 -3.76 8.63
CA ILE A 68 -11.92 -2.93 8.04
C ILE A 68 -12.35 -3.51 6.69
N ASN A 69 -11.39 -3.87 5.83
CA ASN A 69 -11.68 -4.42 4.52
C ASN A 69 -12.41 -5.77 4.61
N SER A 70 -11.96 -6.66 5.49
CA SER A 70 -12.63 -7.94 5.76
C SER A 70 -14.06 -7.72 6.28
N TYR A 71 -14.23 -6.79 7.23
CA TYR A 71 -15.54 -6.48 7.80
C TYR A 71 -16.52 -5.97 6.74
N ILE A 72 -16.09 -5.06 5.86
CA ILE A 72 -16.92 -4.53 4.77
C ILE A 72 -17.31 -5.63 3.79
N GLN A 73 -16.39 -6.56 3.47
CA GLN A 73 -16.65 -7.66 2.54
C GLN A 73 -17.61 -8.71 3.10
N GLU A 74 -17.56 -8.95 4.42
CA GLU A 74 -18.27 -10.05 5.06
C GLU A 74 -19.61 -9.64 5.67
N ALA A 75 -19.83 -8.35 5.91
CA ALA A 75 -21.07 -7.83 6.49
C ALA A 75 -22.22 -7.84 5.46
N PRO A 76 -23.34 -8.54 5.73
CA PRO A 76 -24.45 -8.67 4.78
C PRO A 76 -25.26 -7.37 4.59
N ASN A 77 -25.18 -6.43 5.53
CA ASN A 77 -25.80 -5.10 5.44
C ASN A 77 -25.02 -4.11 6.34
N VAL A 78 -24.03 -3.40 5.78
CA VAL A 78 -23.38 -2.29 6.50
C VAL A 78 -24.25 -1.05 6.36
N HIS A 79 -24.53 -0.36 7.47
CA HIS A 79 -25.27 0.90 7.41
C HIS A 79 -24.44 1.96 6.66
N GLU A 80 -25.05 2.70 5.73
CA GLU A 80 -24.35 3.70 4.88
C GLU A 80 -23.44 4.66 5.69
N LEU A 81 -23.91 5.10 6.87
CA LEU A 81 -23.13 5.96 7.75
C LEU A 81 -21.88 5.28 8.31
N GLU A 82 -22.00 4.00 8.69
CA GLU A 82 -20.89 3.18 9.19
C GLU A 82 -19.87 2.93 8.08
N TYR A 83 -20.33 2.60 6.87
CA TYR A 83 -19.47 2.42 5.71
C TYR A 83 -18.61 3.66 5.42
N VAL A 84 -19.20 4.86 5.41
CA VAL A 84 -18.46 6.11 5.17
C VAL A 84 -17.43 6.38 6.26
N MET A 85 -17.74 6.10 7.52
CA MET A 85 -16.79 6.27 8.64
C MET A 85 -15.63 5.29 8.54
N LEU A 86 -15.92 4.02 8.25
CA LEU A 86 -14.90 2.97 8.06
C LEU A 86 -14.00 3.28 6.86
N GLN A 87 -14.56 3.79 5.76
CA GLN A 87 -13.79 4.16 4.58
C GLN A 87 -12.82 5.30 4.85
N ARG A 88 -13.22 6.32 5.63
CA ARG A 88 -12.32 7.41 6.04
C ARG A 88 -11.18 6.90 6.91
N LEU A 89 -11.47 6.00 7.86
CA LEU A 89 -10.44 5.39 8.70
C LEU A 89 -9.46 4.55 7.86
N SER A 90 -10.00 3.75 6.93
CA SER A 90 -9.22 2.93 5.99
C SER A 90 -8.23 3.78 5.17
N LEU A 91 -8.64 4.95 4.68
CA LEU A 91 -7.78 5.86 3.92
C LEU A 91 -6.60 6.41 4.76
N ILE A 92 -6.84 6.70 6.03
CA ILE A 92 -5.78 7.13 6.95
C ILE A 92 -4.77 5.99 7.16
N CYS A 93 -5.26 4.78 7.43
CA CYS A 93 -4.42 3.58 7.57
C CYS A 93 -3.62 3.29 6.30
N GLN A 94 -4.23 3.46 5.13
CA GLN A 94 -3.59 3.31 3.83
C GLN A 94 -2.46 4.31 3.62
N THR A 95 -2.67 5.56 4.01
CA THR A 95 -1.64 6.60 3.93
C THR A 95 -0.43 6.26 4.80
N ILE A 96 -0.66 5.86 6.05
CA ILE A 96 0.43 5.47 6.98
C ILE A 96 1.16 4.23 6.47
N SER A 97 0.43 3.25 5.93
CA SER A 97 1.02 2.05 5.32
C SER A 97 1.94 2.41 4.16
N TYR A 98 1.51 3.29 3.25
CA TYR A 98 2.37 3.69 2.13
C TYR A 98 3.57 4.54 2.54
N LEU A 99 3.46 5.31 3.64
CA LEU A 99 4.63 6.00 4.21
C LEU A 99 5.70 5.01 4.70
N SER A 100 5.36 3.77 5.09
CA SER A 100 6.39 2.81 5.50
C SER A 100 7.30 2.37 4.35
N LEU A 101 6.88 2.53 3.08
CA LEU A 101 7.70 2.23 1.91
C LEU A 101 8.93 3.14 1.82
N THR A 102 8.87 4.37 2.34
CA THR A 102 10.04 5.27 2.36
C THR A 102 11.10 4.75 3.32
N ALA A 103 10.69 4.22 4.48
CA ALA A 103 11.59 3.58 5.42
C ALA A 103 12.24 2.31 4.82
N ILE A 104 11.47 1.51 4.06
CA ILE A 104 12.04 0.39 3.30
C ILE A 104 13.08 0.89 2.30
N GLY A 105 12.77 1.94 1.54
CA GLY A 105 13.72 2.52 0.58
C GLY A 105 15.04 2.93 1.24
N ILE A 106 14.98 3.62 2.38
CA ILE A 106 16.17 4.01 3.16
C ILE A 106 16.92 2.76 3.65
N LEU A 107 16.21 1.77 4.18
CA LEU A 107 16.81 0.53 4.68
C LEU A 107 17.58 -0.24 3.58
N MET A 108 17.10 -0.19 2.34
CA MET A 108 17.81 -0.80 1.19
C MET A 108 19.15 -0.10 0.92
N PHE A 109 19.26 1.21 1.13
CA PHE A 109 20.53 1.94 1.02
C PHE A 109 21.49 1.64 2.16
N GLU A 110 20.98 1.51 3.40
CA GLU A 110 21.78 1.07 4.55
C GLU A 110 22.33 -0.34 4.37
N THR A 111 21.62 -1.18 3.61
CA THR A 111 22.07 -2.55 3.30
C THR A 111 23.23 -2.54 2.32
N HIS A 112 23.02 -1.95 1.15
CA HIS A 112 24.01 -1.90 0.10
C HIS A 112 23.63 -0.86 -0.95
N VAL A 113 24.58 -0.03 -1.36
CA VAL A 113 24.34 1.07 -2.31
C VAL A 113 23.76 0.58 -3.65
N TYR A 114 24.18 -0.57 -4.18
CA TYR A 114 23.61 -1.10 -5.43
C TYR A 114 22.19 -1.64 -5.27
N VAL A 115 21.83 -2.12 -4.08
CA VAL A 115 20.46 -2.61 -3.80
C VAL A 115 19.51 -1.42 -3.68
N GLY A 116 19.89 -0.39 -2.90
CA GLY A 116 19.13 0.86 -2.84
C GLY A 116 19.04 1.56 -4.19
N GLY A 117 20.14 1.60 -4.95
CA GLY A 117 20.19 2.21 -6.28
C GLY A 117 19.29 1.51 -7.30
N SER A 118 19.26 0.18 -7.33
CA SER A 118 18.39 -0.57 -8.24
C SER A 118 16.91 -0.38 -7.90
N PHE A 119 16.56 -0.36 -6.62
CA PHE A 119 15.21 -0.04 -6.17
C PHE A 119 14.78 1.36 -6.62
N PHE A 120 15.63 2.37 -6.40
CA PHE A 120 15.34 3.74 -6.78
C PHE A 120 15.15 3.91 -8.30
N ILE A 121 16.03 3.34 -9.11
CA ILE A 121 15.90 3.34 -10.58
C ILE A 121 14.60 2.65 -10.99
N GLY A 122 14.26 1.52 -10.35
CA GLY A 122 12.99 0.82 -10.58
C GLY A 122 11.78 1.71 -10.30
N CYS A 123 11.77 2.46 -9.20
CA CYS A 123 10.70 3.44 -8.89
C CYS A 123 10.58 4.53 -9.96
N VAL A 124 11.70 5.07 -10.43
CA VAL A 124 11.71 6.10 -11.48
C VAL A 124 11.11 5.55 -12.79
N VAL A 125 11.55 4.36 -13.22
CA VAL A 125 11.03 3.71 -14.42
C VAL A 125 9.53 3.43 -14.29
N ALA A 126 9.09 2.86 -13.16
CA ALA A 126 7.68 2.58 -12.90
C ALA A 126 6.82 3.85 -12.95
N PHE A 127 7.31 4.97 -12.40
CA PHE A 127 6.63 6.26 -12.46
C PHE A 127 6.44 6.76 -13.90
N PHE A 128 7.49 6.66 -14.74
CA PHE A 128 7.37 7.03 -16.16
C PHE A 128 6.41 6.13 -16.92
N LEU A 129 6.42 4.82 -16.66
CA LEU A 129 5.48 3.88 -17.26
C LEU A 129 4.03 4.22 -16.87
N LEU A 130 3.79 4.53 -15.60
CA LEU A 130 2.47 4.95 -15.13
C LEU A 130 2.00 6.22 -15.85
N ARG A 131 2.87 7.23 -15.95
CA ARG A 131 2.58 8.47 -16.68
C ARG A 131 2.29 8.20 -18.16
N ALA A 132 3.08 7.36 -18.82
CA ALA A 132 2.89 6.99 -20.22
C ALA A 132 1.54 6.29 -20.43
N ALA A 133 1.18 5.34 -19.57
CA ALA A 133 -0.09 4.63 -19.63
C ALA A 133 -1.29 5.57 -19.44
N MET A 134 -1.23 6.48 -18.46
CA MET A 134 -2.28 7.48 -18.25
C MET A 134 -2.48 8.39 -19.46
N ASN A 135 -1.39 8.89 -20.05
CA ASN A 135 -1.46 9.75 -21.24
C ASN A 135 -2.04 9.00 -22.45
N GLN A 136 -1.71 7.71 -22.61
CA GLN A 136 -2.30 6.87 -23.67
C GLN A 136 -3.80 6.66 -23.46
N ALA A 137 -4.23 6.43 -22.21
CA ALA A 137 -5.64 6.27 -21.88
C ALA A 137 -6.45 7.54 -22.18
N GLU A 138 -5.91 8.73 -21.83
CA GLU A 138 -6.56 10.02 -22.10
C GLU A 138 -6.64 10.32 -23.60
N ALA A 139 -5.58 10.00 -24.36
CA ALA A 139 -5.59 10.15 -25.81
C ALA A 139 -6.64 9.26 -26.47
N LEU A 140 -6.77 8.00 -26.02
CA LEU A 140 -7.79 7.07 -26.52
C LEU A 140 -9.21 7.55 -26.20
N ALA A 141 -9.46 7.97 -24.95
CA ALA A 141 -10.75 8.49 -24.52
C ALA A 141 -11.18 9.73 -25.33
N THR A 142 -10.23 10.59 -25.66
CA THR A 142 -10.47 11.78 -26.49
C THR A 142 -10.85 11.40 -27.93
N ASN A 143 -10.13 10.46 -28.55
CA ASN A 143 -10.43 10.00 -29.91
C ASN A 143 -11.83 9.34 -30.02
N LEU A 144 -12.24 8.58 -29.00
CA LEU A 144 -13.57 7.98 -28.95
C LEU A 144 -14.69 9.03 -28.85
N ARG A 145 -14.48 10.11 -28.09
CA ARG A 145 -15.45 11.22 -27.98
C ARG A 145 -15.59 12.06 -29.25
N VAL A 146 -14.52 12.19 -30.04
CA VAL A 146 -14.54 12.96 -31.30
C VAL A 146 -15.20 12.18 -32.44
N ASN A 147 -15.17 10.84 -32.39
CA ASN A 147 -15.76 9.96 -33.39
C ASN A 147 -17.21 9.52 -33.08
N SER A 148 -17.81 9.99 -31.99
CA SER A 148 -19.21 9.76 -31.60
C SER A 148 -20.08 10.99 -31.87
#